data_AF-A0A8H6ZJW1-F1
#
_entry.id   AF-A0A8H6ZJW1-F1
#
_cell.length_a   1.000
_cell.length_b   1.000
_cell.length_c   1.000
_cell.angle_alpha   90.00
_cell.angle_beta   90.00
_cell.angle_gamma   90.00
#
_symmetry.space_group_name_H-M   'P 1'
#
loop_
_entity.id
_entity.type
_entity.pdbx_description
1 polymer ?
#
loop_
_entity_poly.entity_id
_entity_poly.type
_entity_poly.pdbx_seq_one_letter_code
_entity_poly.pdbx_strand_id
1 'polypeptide(L)'
;MVVNCPSSLVFSLVPGPRVTDDHLKACASLFSSNYGVWSSTVSPPLKPHFRVKMSPSKLKEQCFSDPEHSMLALCTVDNVIVGHAFATVWNYNGSDICWITQLVVSPDYRRRGIATTLLHMLPGPGFNCAVFGLASSHPAACLALFKRAYANARKLDLNFIKEHGQKIIDTTNVSYLKGTQLRGTLFEGAAPAGAVSCVFTDFHVDHSEPLRARKSWEDRHDLIWPLGALPAGHEFFCIAANHRPNGG
;
A
#
# COMPACT_ATOMS: atom_id res chain seq x y z
N MET A 1 25.51 -32.85 -13.50
CA MET A 1 24.85 -32.16 -12.37
C MET A 1 24.62 -30.73 -12.81
N VAL A 2 23.37 -30.34 -13.06
CA VAL A 2 23.01 -28.93 -13.30
C VAL A 2 22.83 -28.31 -11.92
N VAL A 3 23.76 -27.45 -11.52
CA VAL A 3 23.59 -26.63 -10.32
C VAL A 3 22.51 -25.62 -10.67
N ASN A 4 21.26 -25.88 -10.27
CA ASN A 4 20.19 -24.88 -10.34
C ASN A 4 20.59 -23.75 -9.38
N CYS A 5 21.17 -22.70 -9.94
CA CYS A 5 21.37 -21.45 -9.22
C CYS A 5 19.97 -20.91 -8.90
N PRO A 6 19.63 -20.61 -7.63
CA PRO A 6 18.33 -20.03 -7.33
C PRO A 6 18.23 -18.67 -8.02
N SER A 7 17.19 -18.50 -8.85
CA SER A 7 16.94 -17.26 -9.58
C SER A 7 16.94 -16.07 -8.61
N SER A 8 17.85 -15.12 -8.81
CA SER A 8 18.07 -13.99 -7.89
C SER A 8 17.00 -12.92 -8.06
N LEU A 9 16.55 -12.33 -6.95
CA LEU A 9 15.68 -11.15 -6.96
C LEU A 9 16.45 -9.94 -7.52
N VAL A 10 15.90 -9.32 -8.57
CA VAL A 10 16.44 -8.09 -9.15
C VAL A 10 15.45 -6.95 -8.87
N PHE A 11 15.95 -5.82 -8.36
CA PHE A 11 15.14 -4.66 -8.04
C PHE A 11 15.48 -3.49 -8.97
N SER A 12 14.47 -2.77 -9.46
CA SER A 12 14.66 -1.59 -10.29
C SER A 12 13.67 -0.48 -9.95
N LEU A 13 14.05 0.76 -10.23
CA LEU A 13 13.22 1.94 -10.04
C LEU A 13 13.05 2.64 -11.38
N VAL A 14 11.81 2.96 -11.74
CA VAL A 14 11.44 3.60 -13.00
C VAL A 14 10.77 4.93 -12.70
N PRO A 15 11.37 6.07 -13.11
CA PRO A 15 10.72 7.37 -13.04
C PRO A 15 9.42 7.38 -13.83
N GLY A 16 8.41 8.07 -13.32
CA GLY A 16 7.09 8.05 -13.91
C GLY A 16 7.05 8.41 -15.41
N PRO A 17 7.75 9.46 -15.89
CA PRO A 17 7.78 9.77 -17.33
C PRO A 17 8.40 8.65 -18.20
N ARG A 18 9.08 7.67 -17.60
CA ARG A 18 9.67 6.50 -18.26
C ARG A 18 8.86 5.21 -18.07
N VAL A 19 7.73 5.25 -17.36
CA VAL A 19 6.82 4.11 -17.27
C VAL A 19 6.15 3.90 -18.63
N THR A 20 6.21 2.67 -19.15
CA THR A 20 5.74 2.31 -20.48
C THR A 20 4.44 1.52 -20.37
N ASP A 21 3.74 1.35 -21.49
CA ASP A 21 2.54 0.51 -21.52
C ASP A 21 2.84 -0.95 -21.17
N ASP A 22 4.05 -1.44 -21.46
CA ASP A 22 4.44 -2.80 -21.09
C ASP A 22 4.68 -2.95 -19.58
N HIS A 23 5.23 -1.92 -18.92
CA HIS A 23 5.26 -1.87 -17.45
C HIS A 23 3.84 -1.93 -16.87
N LEU A 24 2.90 -1.14 -17.40
CA LEU A 24 1.51 -1.11 -16.94
C LEU A 24 0.80 -2.44 -17.17
N LYS A 25 0.99 -3.08 -18.35
CA LYS A 25 0.46 -4.41 -18.65
C LYS A 25 0.97 -5.47 -17.68
N ALA A 26 2.27 -5.50 -17.44
CA ALA A 26 2.87 -6.48 -16.55
C ALA A 26 2.41 -6.29 -15.09
N CYS A 27 2.35 -5.06 -14.59
CA CYS A 27 1.84 -4.75 -13.25
C CYS A 27 0.35 -5.09 -13.12
N ALA A 28 -0.47 -4.77 -14.12
CA ALA A 28 -1.90 -5.08 -14.15
C ALA A 28 -2.15 -6.60 -14.17
N SER A 29 -1.33 -7.36 -14.90
CA SER A 29 -1.37 -8.82 -14.92
C SER A 29 -1.00 -9.42 -13.56
N LEU A 30 0.09 -8.93 -12.94
CA LEU A 30 0.51 -9.35 -11.61
C LEU A 30 -0.60 -9.07 -10.58
N PHE A 31 -1.16 -7.86 -10.57
CA PHE A 31 -2.28 -7.49 -9.69
C PHE A 31 -3.47 -8.44 -9.87
N SER A 32 -3.92 -8.61 -11.11
CA SER A 32 -5.11 -9.40 -11.47
C SER A 32 -5.02 -10.88 -11.11
N SER A 33 -3.81 -11.36 -10.85
CA SER A 33 -3.52 -12.74 -10.48
C SER A 33 -3.30 -12.90 -8.97
N ASN A 34 -2.89 -11.84 -8.26
CA ASN A 34 -2.31 -11.98 -6.91
C ASN A 34 -2.88 -11.07 -5.82
N TYR A 35 -3.58 -9.99 -6.16
CA TYR A 35 -3.95 -8.97 -5.16
C TYR A 35 -4.98 -9.49 -4.14
N GLY A 36 -6.16 -9.91 -4.62
CA GLY A 36 -7.24 -10.34 -3.76
C GLY A 36 -8.40 -10.96 -4.54
N VAL A 37 -9.45 -11.33 -3.81
CA VAL A 37 -10.73 -11.77 -4.36
C VAL A 37 -11.84 -10.89 -3.81
N TRP A 38 -12.93 -10.76 -4.57
CA TRP A 38 -14.11 -10.05 -4.10
C TRP A 38 -14.78 -10.77 -2.93
N SER A 39 -15.34 -10.00 -2.00
CA SER A 39 -16.11 -10.54 -0.87
C SER A 39 -17.37 -11.27 -1.35
N SER A 40 -18.02 -11.98 -0.43
CA SER A 40 -19.32 -12.61 -0.68
C SER A 40 -20.47 -11.62 -0.92
N THR A 41 -20.26 -10.34 -0.59
CA THR A 41 -21.30 -9.30 -0.57
C THR A 41 -21.29 -8.41 -1.80
N VAL A 42 -20.41 -8.66 -2.78
CA VAL A 42 -20.37 -7.84 -4.00
C VAL A 42 -21.57 -8.09 -4.90
N SER A 43 -22.06 -7.02 -5.53
CA SER A 43 -23.15 -7.07 -6.51
C SER A 43 -22.63 -7.21 -7.94
N PRO A 44 -23.44 -7.74 -8.87
CA PRO A 44 -23.13 -7.72 -10.30
C PRO A 44 -22.75 -6.31 -10.79
N PRO A 45 -21.77 -6.17 -11.70
CA PRO A 45 -21.13 -7.24 -12.48
C PRO A 45 -19.97 -7.95 -11.75
N LEU A 46 -19.65 -7.57 -10.51
CA LEU A 46 -18.61 -8.23 -9.73
C LEU A 46 -19.06 -9.65 -9.34
N LYS A 47 -18.11 -10.57 -9.33
CA LYS A 47 -18.36 -11.99 -9.02
C LYS A 47 -17.75 -12.31 -7.65
N PRO A 48 -18.55 -12.69 -6.65
CA PRO A 48 -18.06 -13.12 -5.35
C PRO A 48 -16.97 -14.19 -5.45
N HIS A 49 -15.90 -14.07 -4.66
CA HIS A 49 -14.75 -14.99 -4.62
C HIS A 49 -13.90 -15.07 -5.90
N PHE A 50 -14.24 -14.32 -6.95
CA PHE A 50 -13.35 -14.19 -8.11
C PHE A 50 -12.26 -13.16 -7.84
N ARG A 51 -11.13 -13.32 -8.54
CA ARG A 51 -10.01 -12.38 -8.48
C ARG A 51 -10.45 -10.97 -8.87
N VAL A 52 -10.01 -9.99 -8.09
CA VAL A 52 -10.08 -8.58 -8.49
C VAL A 52 -9.25 -8.42 -9.75
N LYS A 53 -9.85 -7.84 -10.80
CA LYS A 53 -9.16 -7.58 -12.07
C LYS A 53 -8.86 -6.10 -12.22
N MET A 54 -7.71 -5.83 -12.81
CA MET A 54 -7.23 -4.49 -13.13
C MET A 54 -6.74 -4.49 -14.57
N SER A 55 -7.28 -3.60 -15.40
CA SER A 55 -6.74 -3.34 -16.73
C SER A 55 -5.55 -2.37 -16.65
N PRO A 56 -4.68 -2.31 -17.66
CA PRO A 56 -3.61 -1.33 -17.71
C PRO A 56 -4.15 0.12 -17.68
N SER A 57 -5.27 0.38 -18.35
CA SER A 57 -5.94 1.69 -18.34
C SER A 57 -6.41 2.10 -16.95
N LYS A 58 -7.10 1.19 -16.23
CA LYS A 58 -7.59 1.44 -14.88
C LYS A 58 -6.43 1.59 -13.88
N LEU A 59 -5.36 0.80 -14.04
CA LEU A 59 -4.15 0.95 -13.23
C LEU A 59 -3.51 2.32 -13.44
N LYS A 60 -3.41 2.79 -14.69
CA LYS A 60 -2.88 4.12 -15.02
C LYS A 60 -3.72 5.22 -14.37
N GLU A 61 -5.04 5.15 -14.53
CA GLU A 61 -5.97 6.15 -13.98
C GLU A 61 -5.99 6.20 -12.45
N GLN A 62 -5.96 5.04 -11.79
CA GLN A 62 -6.15 4.97 -10.33
C GLN A 62 -4.85 5.07 -9.55
N CYS A 63 -3.76 4.50 -10.07
CA CYS A 63 -2.50 4.35 -9.32
C CYS A 63 -1.35 5.19 -9.87
N PHE A 64 -1.51 5.78 -11.07
CA PHE A 64 -0.42 6.42 -11.80
C PHE A 64 -0.91 7.61 -12.66
N SER A 65 -1.85 8.39 -12.11
CA SER A 65 -2.49 9.51 -12.82
C SER A 65 -1.63 10.76 -12.96
N ASP A 66 -0.52 10.85 -12.22
CA ASP A 66 0.40 11.98 -12.24
C ASP A 66 1.85 11.50 -12.47
N PRO A 67 2.24 11.18 -13.72
CA PRO A 67 3.54 10.59 -14.02
C PRO A 67 4.72 11.45 -13.56
N GLU A 68 4.63 12.78 -13.62
CA GLU A 68 5.73 13.68 -13.24
C GLU A 68 6.10 13.56 -11.75
N HIS A 69 5.12 13.24 -10.91
CA HIS A 69 5.32 13.08 -9.47
C HIS A 69 5.21 11.63 -9.01
N SER A 70 5.29 10.66 -9.95
CA SER A 70 5.11 9.25 -9.64
C SER A 70 6.34 8.41 -9.95
N MET A 71 6.48 7.31 -9.23
CA MET A 71 7.59 6.36 -9.34
C MET A 71 7.08 4.94 -9.28
N LEU A 72 7.73 4.05 -10.04
CA LEU A 72 7.46 2.62 -10.06
C LEU A 72 8.69 1.86 -9.57
N ALA A 73 8.57 1.16 -8.45
CA ALA A 73 9.55 0.18 -7.99
C ALA A 73 9.13 -1.21 -8.46
N LEU A 74 10.08 -1.98 -9.00
CA LEU A 74 9.86 -3.34 -9.51
C LEU A 74 10.79 -4.34 -8.83
N CYS A 75 10.30 -5.57 -8.72
CA CYS A 75 11.09 -6.74 -8.38
C CYS A 75 10.84 -7.82 -9.42
N THR A 76 11.90 -8.35 -10.03
CA THR A 76 11.85 -9.39 -11.05
C THR A 76 12.66 -10.61 -10.67
N VAL A 77 12.27 -11.76 -11.23
CA VAL A 77 12.98 -13.04 -11.20
C VAL A 77 12.94 -13.59 -12.61
N ASP A 78 14.10 -13.87 -13.20
CA ASP A 78 14.22 -14.34 -14.60
C ASP A 78 13.43 -13.44 -15.59
N ASN A 79 13.54 -12.12 -15.40
CA ASN A 79 12.82 -11.08 -16.15
C ASN A 79 11.28 -11.07 -16.00
N VAL A 80 10.72 -11.87 -15.10
CA VAL A 80 9.28 -11.86 -14.77
C VAL A 80 9.05 -11.00 -13.53
N ILE A 81 8.09 -10.07 -13.57
CA ILE A 81 7.73 -9.26 -12.41
C ILE A 81 7.08 -10.15 -11.34
N VAL A 82 7.67 -10.15 -10.14
CA VAL A 82 7.16 -10.86 -8.96
C VAL A 82 6.67 -9.91 -7.86
N GLY A 83 6.98 -8.62 -7.98
CA GLY A 83 6.43 -7.57 -7.14
C GLY A 83 6.57 -6.19 -7.76
N HIS A 84 5.65 -5.29 -7.43
CA HIS A 84 5.72 -3.89 -7.80
C HIS A 84 5.12 -2.98 -6.74
N ALA A 85 5.55 -1.73 -6.74
CA ALA A 85 4.93 -0.67 -5.96
C ALA A 85 4.90 0.63 -6.78
N PHE A 86 3.75 1.28 -6.82
CA PHE A 86 3.61 2.65 -7.32
C PHE A 86 3.57 3.61 -6.14
N ALA A 87 4.21 4.77 -6.29
CA ALA A 87 4.00 5.89 -5.41
C ALA A 87 3.79 7.18 -6.19
N THR A 88 3.02 8.08 -5.60
CA THR A 88 2.84 9.46 -6.04
C THR A 88 3.26 10.39 -4.91
N VAL A 89 3.96 11.46 -5.25
CA VAL A 89 4.44 12.49 -4.33
C VAL A 89 3.62 13.76 -4.53
N TRP A 90 3.28 14.44 -3.46
CA TRP A 90 2.76 15.81 -3.53
C TRP A 90 3.18 16.61 -2.30
N ASN A 91 3.06 17.93 -2.39
CA ASN A 91 3.38 18.82 -1.29
C ASN A 91 2.22 18.89 -0.28
N TYR A 92 2.57 18.78 1.00
CA TYR A 92 1.70 18.95 2.14
C TYR A 92 2.42 19.80 3.19
N ASN A 93 1.89 20.98 3.48
CA ASN A 93 2.40 21.88 4.53
C ASN A 93 3.90 22.20 4.40
N GLY A 94 4.36 22.48 3.16
CA GLY A 94 5.76 22.81 2.89
C GLY A 94 6.73 21.62 2.95
N SER A 95 6.21 20.39 3.06
CA SER A 95 6.99 19.14 2.99
C SER A 95 6.35 18.16 2.03
N ASP A 96 7.12 17.22 1.49
CA ASP A 96 6.55 16.22 0.58
C ASP A 96 6.00 15.01 1.33
N ILE A 97 4.88 14.48 0.86
CA ILE A 97 4.38 13.16 1.22
C ILE A 97 4.62 12.18 0.07
N CYS A 98 5.13 10.99 0.39
CA CYS A 98 5.16 9.85 -0.53
C CYS A 98 4.00 8.92 -0.21
N TRP A 99 3.02 8.84 -1.11
CA TRP A 99 1.89 7.95 -0.97
C TRP A 99 2.05 6.72 -1.86
N ILE A 100 1.96 5.54 -1.27
CA ILE A 100 1.97 4.28 -2.00
C ILE A 100 0.57 4.02 -2.54
N THR A 101 0.38 4.19 -3.85
CA THR A 101 -0.92 4.05 -4.52
C THR A 101 -1.27 2.59 -4.82
N GLN A 102 -0.27 1.72 -4.94
CA GLN A 102 -0.48 0.28 -5.09
C GLN A 102 0.78 -0.48 -4.71
N LEU A 103 0.62 -1.63 -4.02
CA LEU A 103 1.69 -2.56 -3.68
C LEU A 103 1.21 -3.99 -3.92
N VAL A 104 1.93 -4.75 -4.76
CA VAL A 104 1.63 -6.15 -5.04
C VAL A 104 2.90 -6.98 -4.96
N VAL A 105 2.82 -8.13 -4.28
CA VAL A 105 3.87 -9.17 -4.29
C VAL A 105 3.20 -10.51 -4.52
N SER A 106 3.72 -11.27 -5.49
CA SER A 106 3.28 -12.63 -5.78
C SER A 106 3.37 -13.50 -4.51
N PRO A 107 2.33 -14.28 -4.16
CA PRO A 107 2.31 -15.17 -3.00
C PRO A 107 3.53 -16.10 -2.91
N ASP A 108 4.01 -16.60 -4.06
CA ASP A 108 5.14 -17.53 -4.14
C ASP A 108 6.47 -16.88 -3.67
N TYR A 109 6.51 -15.55 -3.66
CA TYR A 109 7.66 -14.73 -3.29
C TYR A 109 7.42 -13.88 -2.03
N ARG A 110 6.24 -14.00 -1.38
CA ARG A 110 5.97 -13.32 -0.10
C ARG A 110 6.90 -13.83 1.00
N ARG A 111 7.03 -13.04 2.07
CA ARG A 111 7.92 -13.29 3.23
C ARG A 111 9.43 -13.29 2.91
N ARG A 112 9.84 -12.75 1.76
CA ARG A 112 11.25 -12.57 1.36
C ARG A 112 11.73 -11.11 1.42
N GLY A 113 11.02 -10.25 2.16
CA GLY A 113 11.37 -8.82 2.28
C GLY A 113 11.02 -7.94 1.08
N ILE A 114 10.55 -8.50 -0.04
CA ILE A 114 10.28 -7.78 -1.30
C ILE A 114 9.45 -6.51 -1.10
N ALA A 115 8.30 -6.60 -0.43
CA ALA A 115 7.45 -5.43 -0.17
C ALA A 115 8.20 -4.32 0.56
N THR A 116 8.96 -4.66 1.60
CA THR A 116 9.76 -3.70 2.36
C THR A 116 10.83 -3.07 1.48
N THR A 117 11.55 -3.86 0.67
CA THR A 117 12.57 -3.35 -0.25
C THR A 117 11.98 -2.39 -1.28
N LEU A 118 10.85 -2.75 -1.91
CA LEU A 118 10.15 -1.90 -2.87
C LEU A 118 9.78 -0.54 -2.25
N LEU A 119 9.24 -0.53 -1.04
CA LEU A 119 8.89 0.73 -0.37
C LEU A 119 10.13 1.56 0.02
N HIS A 120 11.27 0.93 0.35
CA HIS A 120 12.55 1.63 0.62
C HIS A 120 13.14 2.31 -0.61
N MET A 121 12.83 1.81 -1.80
CA MET A 121 13.26 2.45 -3.04
C MET A 121 12.42 3.69 -3.37
N LEU A 122 11.22 3.82 -2.81
CA LEU A 122 10.31 4.94 -3.04
C LEU A 122 10.54 6.05 -1.98
N PRO A 123 10.37 7.33 -2.34
CA PRO A 123 10.00 7.89 -3.65
C PRO A 123 11.12 7.93 -4.69
N GLY A 124 12.32 7.42 -4.39
CA GLY A 124 13.47 7.51 -5.28
C GLY A 124 14.35 8.74 -5.04
N PRO A 125 15.42 8.91 -5.83
CA PRO A 125 16.31 10.05 -5.71
C PRO A 125 15.58 11.35 -6.11
N GLY A 126 15.92 12.45 -5.43
CA GLY A 126 15.38 13.79 -5.72
C GLY A 126 14.17 14.22 -4.90
N PHE A 127 13.56 13.30 -4.14
CA PHE A 127 12.45 13.60 -3.25
C PHE A 127 12.88 13.47 -1.78
N ASN A 128 12.50 14.43 -0.95
CA ASN A 128 12.71 14.39 0.49
C ASN A 128 11.37 14.39 1.23
N CYS A 129 10.74 13.22 1.30
CA CYS A 129 9.43 13.10 1.93
C CYS A 129 9.53 13.03 3.45
N ALA A 130 8.79 13.92 4.11
CA ALA A 130 8.62 13.94 5.56
C ALA A 130 7.56 12.94 6.02
N VAL A 131 6.66 12.51 5.12
CA VAL A 131 5.55 11.59 5.44
C VAL A 131 5.47 10.48 4.41
N PHE A 132 5.17 9.27 4.89
CA PHE A 132 4.81 8.12 4.05
C PHE A 132 3.39 7.71 4.36
N GLY A 133 2.60 7.43 3.32
CA GLY A 133 1.21 7.01 3.47
C GLY A 133 0.82 5.84 2.56
N LEU A 134 -0.17 5.06 2.99
CA LEU A 134 -0.89 4.11 2.13
C LEU A 134 -2.29 3.81 2.69
N ALA A 135 -3.18 3.35 1.82
CA ALA A 135 -4.40 2.65 2.18
C ALA A 135 -4.25 1.17 1.78
N SER A 136 -4.52 0.24 2.70
CA SER A 136 -4.50 -1.18 2.37
C SER A 136 -5.35 -2.00 3.33
N SER A 137 -6.03 -3.03 2.83
CA SER A 137 -6.65 -4.04 3.69
C SER A 137 -5.61 -4.93 4.40
N HIS A 138 -4.37 -5.01 3.91
CA HIS A 138 -3.42 -6.03 4.33
C HIS A 138 -2.39 -5.52 5.37
N PRO A 139 -2.32 -6.10 6.59
CA PRO A 139 -1.39 -5.69 7.65
C PRO A 139 0.09 -5.70 7.25
N ALA A 140 0.52 -6.68 6.46
CA ALA A 140 1.88 -6.74 5.93
C ALA A 140 2.28 -5.51 5.10
N ALA A 141 1.35 -4.89 4.34
CA ALA A 141 1.62 -3.66 3.61
C ALA A 141 1.81 -2.48 4.58
N CYS A 142 0.91 -2.36 5.57
CA CYS A 142 0.99 -1.34 6.63
C CYS A 142 2.34 -1.43 7.38
N LEU A 143 2.74 -2.63 7.77
CA LEU A 143 4.02 -2.88 8.44
C LEU A 143 5.22 -2.55 7.55
N ALA A 144 5.13 -2.80 6.24
CA ALA A 144 6.18 -2.41 5.30
C ALA A 144 6.31 -0.87 5.21
N LEU A 145 5.18 -0.14 5.21
CA LEU A 145 5.18 1.33 5.25
C LEU A 145 5.81 1.86 6.53
N PHE A 146 5.45 1.31 7.69
CA PHE A 146 6.03 1.77 8.96
C PHE A 146 7.54 1.54 9.00
N LYS A 147 8.02 0.38 8.52
CA LYS A 147 9.47 0.15 8.36
C LYS A 147 10.12 1.18 7.43
N ARG A 148 9.47 1.51 6.31
CA ARG A 148 9.95 2.55 5.39
C ARG A 148 10.09 3.91 6.07
N ALA A 149 9.14 4.27 6.91
CA ALA A 149 9.15 5.53 7.65
C ALA A 149 10.05 5.50 8.90
N TYR A 150 10.75 4.39 9.17
CA TYR A 150 11.47 4.13 10.43
C TYR A 150 10.56 4.23 11.67
N ALA A 151 9.26 4.03 11.49
CA ALA A 151 8.26 4.03 12.54
C ALA A 151 8.10 2.63 13.14
N ASN A 152 7.90 2.57 14.46
CA ASN A 152 7.65 1.31 15.16
C ASN A 152 6.15 1.08 15.26
N ALA A 153 5.64 0.06 14.59
CA ALA A 153 4.22 -0.31 14.64
C ALA A 153 3.69 -0.58 16.07
N ARG A 154 4.58 -0.99 17.01
CA ARG A 154 4.23 -1.23 18.42
C ARG A 154 4.08 0.06 19.24
N LYS A 155 4.56 1.18 18.71
CA LYS A 155 4.48 2.53 19.31
C LYS A 155 4.04 3.52 18.23
N LEU A 156 3.03 3.12 17.45
CA LEU A 156 2.55 3.92 16.34
C LEU A 156 1.97 5.23 16.88
N ASP A 157 2.38 6.35 16.30
CA ASP A 157 1.89 7.67 16.68
C ASP A 157 0.48 7.89 16.08
N LEU A 158 -0.53 7.47 16.83
CA LEU A 158 -1.93 7.65 16.44
C LEU A 158 -2.36 9.13 16.47
N ASN A 159 -1.70 9.97 17.26
CA ASN A 159 -1.97 11.41 17.28
C ASN A 159 -1.52 12.05 15.97
N PHE A 160 -0.34 11.67 15.46
CA PHE A 160 0.11 12.10 14.14
C PHE A 160 -0.91 11.74 13.04
N ILE A 161 -1.42 10.50 13.06
CA ILE A 161 -2.46 10.06 12.12
C ILE A 161 -3.73 10.91 12.24
N LYS A 162 -4.19 11.15 13.47
CA LYS A 162 -5.37 11.97 13.76
C LYS A 162 -5.23 13.43 13.30
N GLU A 163 -4.08 14.04 13.56
CA GLU A 163 -3.83 15.46 13.32
C GLU A 163 -3.59 15.80 11.85
N HIS A 164 -2.99 14.86 11.10
CA HIS A 164 -2.57 15.08 9.72
C HIS A 164 -3.38 14.32 8.68
N GLY A 165 -4.04 13.22 9.06
CA GLY A 165 -4.70 12.29 8.14
C GLY A 165 -5.66 12.98 7.18
N GLN A 166 -6.64 13.71 7.72
CA GLN A 166 -7.66 14.37 6.88
C GLN A 166 -7.04 15.43 5.97
N LYS A 167 -6.12 16.24 6.50
CA LYS A 167 -5.46 17.31 5.73
C LYS A 167 -4.61 16.76 4.56
N ILE A 168 -4.01 15.59 4.75
CA ILE A 168 -3.28 14.89 3.69
C ILE A 168 -4.23 14.39 2.60
N ILE A 169 -5.37 13.80 2.98
CA ILE A 169 -6.40 13.38 2.02
C ILE A 169 -6.96 14.59 1.26
N ASP A 170 -7.24 15.70 1.93
CA ASP A 170 -7.80 16.91 1.31
C ASP A 170 -6.86 17.55 0.27
N THR A 171 -5.56 17.25 0.33
CA THR A 171 -4.54 17.79 -0.59
C THR A 171 -4.10 16.79 -1.66
N THR A 172 -4.69 15.60 -1.71
CA THR A 172 -4.23 14.52 -2.58
C THR A 172 -4.46 14.79 -4.08
N ASN A 173 -3.45 14.49 -4.89
CA ASN A 173 -3.57 14.39 -6.35
C ASN A 173 -3.98 12.98 -6.82
N VAL A 174 -4.07 12.00 -5.91
CA VAL A 174 -4.37 10.59 -6.21
C VAL A 174 -5.88 10.39 -6.38
N SER A 175 -6.29 10.01 -7.59
CA SER A 175 -7.71 9.95 -7.99
C SER A 175 -8.61 9.14 -7.07
N TYR A 176 -8.18 7.95 -6.62
CA TYR A 176 -9.02 7.08 -5.79
C TYR A 176 -9.21 7.57 -4.35
N LEU A 177 -8.38 8.51 -3.89
CA LEU A 177 -8.47 9.09 -2.54
C LEU A 177 -9.31 10.36 -2.49
N LYS A 178 -9.51 11.03 -3.63
CA LYS A 178 -10.26 12.29 -3.69
C LYS A 178 -11.69 12.08 -3.19
N GLY A 179 -12.06 12.84 -2.17
CA GLY A 179 -13.40 12.77 -1.56
C GLY A 179 -13.66 11.51 -0.72
N THR A 180 -12.64 10.68 -0.46
CA THR A 180 -12.77 9.55 0.47
C THR A 180 -12.92 10.03 1.90
N GLN A 181 -13.66 9.27 2.70
CA GLN A 181 -13.91 9.58 4.10
C GLN A 181 -12.98 8.75 4.98
N LEU A 182 -12.23 9.42 5.84
CA LEU A 182 -11.50 8.76 6.91
C LEU A 182 -12.48 8.33 8.00
N ARG A 183 -12.31 7.10 8.49
CA ARG A 183 -13.23 6.39 9.40
C ARG A 183 -12.46 5.78 10.56
N GLY A 184 -13.14 5.54 11.67
CA GLY A 184 -12.56 5.00 12.90
C GLY A 184 -12.45 6.05 14.01
N THR A 185 -12.09 5.59 15.22
CA THR A 185 -12.12 6.41 16.44
C THR A 185 -11.16 7.60 16.42
N LEU A 186 -10.17 7.61 15.50
CA LEU A 186 -9.31 8.79 15.32
C LEU A 186 -10.04 9.96 14.66
N PHE A 187 -11.04 9.69 13.82
CA PHE A 187 -11.70 10.69 12.98
C PHE A 187 -13.18 10.90 13.35
N GLU A 188 -13.79 9.92 14.02
CA GLU A 188 -15.20 9.91 14.41
C GLU A 188 -15.34 9.69 15.93
N GLY A 189 -16.35 10.30 16.57
CA GLY A 189 -16.64 10.08 18.00
C GLY A 189 -17.21 8.68 18.31
N ALA A 190 -17.90 8.05 17.36
CA ALA A 190 -18.45 6.70 17.48
C ALA A 190 -18.10 5.88 16.24
N ALA A 191 -17.00 5.13 16.32
CA ALA A 191 -16.52 4.34 15.19
C ALA A 191 -17.31 3.04 14.99
N PRO A 192 -17.56 2.62 13.74
CA PRO A 192 -18.08 1.30 13.46
C PRO A 192 -17.12 0.21 13.96
N ALA A 193 -17.67 -0.77 14.69
CA ALA A 193 -17.08 -2.10 14.89
C ALA A 193 -15.61 -2.15 15.40
N GLY A 194 -15.16 -1.16 16.17
CA GLY A 194 -13.79 -1.15 16.73
C GLY A 194 -12.69 -0.73 15.74
N ALA A 195 -13.04 -0.09 14.63
CA ALA A 195 -12.06 0.53 13.73
C ALA A 195 -11.38 1.74 14.41
N VAL A 196 -10.06 1.85 14.30
CA VAL A 196 -9.29 3.00 14.84
C VAL A 196 -8.91 3.95 13.72
N SER A 197 -8.25 3.45 12.67
CA SER A 197 -7.85 4.26 11.52
C SER A 197 -8.07 3.51 10.20
N CYS A 198 -9.09 3.95 9.48
CA CYS A 198 -9.53 3.38 8.20
C CYS A 198 -9.89 4.49 7.22
N VAL A 199 -10.00 4.12 5.95
CA VAL A 199 -10.57 4.94 4.89
C VAL A 199 -11.65 4.12 4.19
N PHE A 200 -12.79 4.74 3.91
CA PHE A 200 -13.84 4.10 3.12
C PHE A 200 -13.53 4.28 1.62
N THR A 201 -13.04 3.22 1.00
CA THR A 201 -12.69 3.19 -0.44
C THR A 201 -13.74 2.48 -1.29
N ASP A 202 -14.84 2.04 -0.68
CA ASP A 202 -15.89 1.21 -1.30
C ASP A 202 -15.33 -0.06 -1.97
N PHE A 203 -14.19 -0.54 -1.46
CA PHE A 203 -13.44 -1.64 -2.05
C PHE A 203 -13.69 -2.95 -1.28
N HIS A 204 -14.73 -3.66 -1.68
CA HIS A 204 -15.28 -4.84 -0.99
C HIS A 204 -14.51 -6.14 -1.29
N VAL A 205 -13.23 -6.20 -0.91
CA VAL A 205 -12.45 -7.44 -1.00
C VAL A 205 -12.68 -8.37 0.18
N ASP A 206 -12.45 -9.66 -0.03
CA ASP A 206 -12.38 -10.64 1.05
C ASP A 206 -11.22 -10.30 2.01
N HIS A 207 -11.56 -10.21 3.30
CA HIS A 207 -10.60 -9.89 4.36
C HIS A 207 -10.07 -11.15 5.08
N SER A 208 -10.39 -12.36 4.62
CA SER A 208 -10.03 -13.59 5.33
C SER A 208 -8.52 -13.81 5.43
N GLU A 209 -7.76 -13.54 4.37
CA GLU A 209 -6.28 -13.59 4.42
C GLU A 209 -5.68 -12.41 5.21
N PRO A 210 -6.08 -11.14 4.97
CA PRO A 210 -5.65 -10.01 5.79
C PRO A 210 -5.88 -10.17 7.29
N LEU A 211 -7.05 -10.66 7.72
CA LEU A 211 -7.38 -10.85 9.13
C LEU A 211 -6.56 -11.98 9.78
N ARG A 212 -6.25 -13.05 9.04
CA ARG A 212 -5.31 -14.09 9.51
C ARG A 212 -3.89 -13.55 9.67
N ALA A 213 -3.44 -12.71 8.72
CA ALA A 213 -2.15 -12.05 8.81
C ALA A 213 -2.08 -11.08 10.01
N ARG A 214 -3.17 -10.36 10.29
CA ARG A 214 -3.31 -9.50 11.48
C ARG A 214 -3.17 -10.32 12.75
N LYS A 215 -4.00 -11.35 12.90
CA LYS A 215 -3.99 -12.23 14.09
C LYS A 215 -2.61 -12.86 14.32
N SER A 216 -1.97 -13.34 13.27
CA SER A 216 -0.61 -13.91 13.37
C SER A 216 0.44 -12.90 13.85
N TRP A 217 0.26 -11.61 13.56
CA TRP A 217 1.13 -10.55 14.07
C TRP A 217 0.81 -10.25 15.54
N GLU A 218 -0.47 -10.16 15.89
CA GLU A 218 -0.95 -9.93 17.27
C GLU A 218 -0.41 -11.02 18.20
N ASP A 219 -0.62 -12.29 17.86
CA ASP A 219 -0.17 -13.46 18.62
C ASP A 219 1.37 -13.50 18.79
N ARG A 220 2.12 -13.09 17.76
CA ARG A 220 3.60 -13.08 17.80
C ARG A 220 4.15 -12.00 18.70
N HIS A 221 3.48 -10.86 18.78
CA HIS A 221 3.97 -9.68 19.47
C HIS A 221 3.33 -9.45 20.83
N ASP A 222 2.32 -10.24 21.18
CA ASP A 222 1.49 -10.07 22.38
C ASP A 222 0.91 -8.64 22.47
N LEU A 223 0.38 -8.17 21.34
CA LEU A 223 -0.12 -6.81 21.17
C LEU A 223 -1.37 -6.80 20.29
N ILE A 224 -2.27 -5.85 20.54
CA ILE A 224 -3.44 -5.60 19.69
C ILE A 224 -3.00 -4.80 18.46
N TRP A 225 -3.57 -5.11 17.29
CA TRP A 225 -3.32 -4.35 16.08
C TRP A 225 -3.71 -2.87 16.26
N PRO A 226 -2.78 -1.91 16.05
CA PRO A 226 -2.97 -0.52 16.46
C PRO A 226 -4.02 0.23 15.62
N LEU A 227 -4.34 -0.23 14.41
CA LEU A 227 -5.32 0.42 13.54
C LEU A 227 -6.76 -0.13 13.72
N GLY A 228 -6.93 -1.08 14.64
CA GLY A 228 -8.23 -1.61 15.04
C GLY A 228 -8.83 -2.63 14.06
N ALA A 229 -10.16 -2.74 14.08
CA ALA A 229 -10.90 -3.58 13.16
C ALA A 229 -10.88 -3.04 11.72
N LEU A 230 -11.11 -3.94 10.76
CA LEU A 230 -11.23 -3.60 9.34
C LEU A 230 -12.65 -3.91 8.85
N PRO A 231 -13.56 -2.91 8.82
CA PRO A 231 -14.91 -3.10 8.31
C PRO A 231 -14.92 -3.42 6.80
N ALA A 232 -16.01 -4.00 6.30
CA ALA A 232 -16.18 -4.25 4.87
C ALA A 232 -16.14 -2.94 4.06
N GLY A 233 -15.54 -2.98 2.86
CA GLY A 233 -15.40 -1.82 1.98
C GLY A 233 -14.39 -0.77 2.47
N HIS A 234 -13.69 -1.03 3.57
CA HIS A 234 -12.68 -0.14 4.12
C HIS A 234 -11.28 -0.73 3.95
N GLU A 235 -10.31 0.15 3.96
CA GLU A 235 -8.89 -0.17 4.04
C GLU A 235 -8.29 0.50 5.28
N PHE A 236 -7.25 -0.11 5.86
CA PHE A 236 -6.50 0.57 6.92
C PHE A 236 -5.88 1.84 6.35
N PHE A 237 -6.06 2.95 7.04
CA PHE A 237 -5.42 4.21 6.71
C PHE A 237 -4.12 4.31 7.50
N CYS A 238 -2.99 4.39 6.79
CA CYS A 238 -1.67 4.48 7.40
C CYS A 238 -0.97 5.73 6.92
N ILE A 239 -0.56 6.59 7.86
CA ILE A 239 0.48 7.60 7.63
C ILE A 239 1.52 7.53 8.73
N ALA A 240 2.76 7.83 8.40
CA ALA A 240 3.85 7.89 9.36
C ALA A 240 4.84 8.99 8.98
N ALA A 241 5.26 9.77 9.97
CA ALA A 241 6.39 10.68 9.83
C ALA A 241 7.67 9.88 9.55
N ASN A 242 8.52 10.43 8.70
CA ASN A 242 9.79 9.83 8.35
C ASN A 242 10.82 10.11 9.46
N HIS A 243 11.11 9.10 10.27
CA HIS A 243 12.07 9.19 11.37
C HIS A 243 13.46 8.70 10.96
N ARG A 244 13.84 8.86 9.68
CA ARG A 244 15.19 8.50 9.24
C ARG A 244 16.20 9.17 10.17
N PRO A 245 17.10 8.42 10.82
CA PRO A 245 18.08 9.02 11.70
C PRO A 245 18.87 10.06 10.90
N ASN A 246 19.04 11.27 11.46
CA ASN A 246 19.98 12.23 10.91
C ASN A 246 21.32 11.51 10.76
N GLY A 247 21.84 11.42 9.54
CA GLY A 247 23.02 10.63 9.23
C GLY A 247 24.17 10.97 10.16
N GLY A 248 24.71 9.95 10.82
CA GLY A 248 26.10 9.93 11.27
C GLY A 248 27.00 9.48 10.13
#